data_AF-A0A8C1UHN6-F1
#
_entry.id   AF-A0A8C1UHN6-F1
#
_cell.length_a   1.000
_cell.length_b   1.000
_cell.length_c   1.000
_cell.angle_alpha   90.00
_cell.angle_beta   90.00
_cell.angle_gamma   90.00
#
_symmetry.space_group_name_H-M   'P 1'
#
loop_
_entity.id
_entity.type
_entity.pdbx_description
1 polymer ?
#
loop_
_entity_poly.entity_id
_entity_poly.type
_entity_poly.pdbx_seq_one_letter_code
_entity_poly.pdbx_strand_id
1 'polypeptide(L)'
;LPLQRMRTHHSPCMFFHIHSAGIYVVTEVKGLLNLIWDNKTSLMLQLDPKFKGKVCGLCGNFDGNAKNDFMKHNGEVVTDPEDFGNSWKVNPDCPDVTNMINVCKENPHRRVWAVKQCSIITTDVFKDCHALVDFGPYYDACVRDTCTCDSGGDCDCLCTAVAAYATECRKKKVCVEWRSQKMCPWSDLSVTLHFKVPLLHILHALIIIITIMHNYMQVTISQTLILTLTI
;
A
#
# COMPACT_ATOMS: atom_id res chain seq x y z
N LEU A 1 26.32 -53.87 -12.87
CA LEU A 1 26.79 -53.21 -11.62
C LEU A 1 26.93 -51.71 -11.91
N PRO A 2 26.51 -50.81 -10.99
CA PRO A 2 25.31 -50.02 -11.22
C PRO A 2 25.51 -48.54 -11.63
N LEU A 3 24.44 -48.03 -12.23
CA LEU A 3 23.97 -46.65 -12.41
C LEU A 3 24.55 -45.60 -11.45
N GLN A 4 25.44 -44.72 -11.94
CA GLN A 4 25.65 -43.41 -11.33
C GLN A 4 24.52 -42.48 -11.81
N ARG A 5 23.42 -42.50 -11.05
CA ARG A 5 22.26 -41.60 -11.21
C ARG A 5 22.74 -40.15 -11.17
N MET A 6 22.82 -39.48 -12.31
CA MET A 6 22.91 -38.01 -12.35
C MET A 6 21.67 -37.49 -11.62
N ARG A 7 21.85 -36.89 -10.44
CA ARG A 7 20.78 -36.12 -9.80
C ARG A 7 20.53 -34.93 -10.70
N THR A 8 19.48 -35.01 -11.51
CA THR A 8 18.88 -33.82 -12.10
C THR A 8 18.35 -33.01 -10.93
N HIS A 9 19.07 -31.96 -10.58
CA HIS A 9 18.64 -30.98 -9.58
C HIS A 9 17.46 -30.23 -10.20
N HIS A 10 16.28 -30.82 -10.13
CA HIS A 10 15.04 -30.14 -10.49
C HIS A 10 14.87 -29.03 -9.45
N SER A 11 15.19 -27.80 -9.84
CA SER A 11 14.79 -26.62 -9.09
C SER A 11 13.27 -26.69 -8.91
N PRO A 12 12.74 -26.61 -7.67
CA PRO A 12 11.30 -26.63 -7.48
C PRO A 12 10.68 -25.48 -8.29
N CYS A 13 9.67 -25.78 -9.11
CA CYS A 13 8.84 -24.72 -9.70
C CYS A 13 8.22 -23.92 -8.55
N MET A 14 8.70 -22.69 -8.39
CA MET A 14 8.18 -21.79 -7.37
C MET A 14 6.87 -21.21 -7.90
N PHE A 15 5.77 -21.57 -7.27
CA PHE A 15 4.47 -20.99 -7.59
C PHE A 15 4.35 -19.62 -6.92
N PHE A 16 4.05 -18.62 -7.73
CA PHE A 16 3.66 -17.29 -7.26
C PHE A 16 2.17 -17.07 -7.55
N HIS A 17 1.50 -16.34 -6.68
CA HIS A 17 0.09 -16.00 -6.81
C HIS A 17 -0.06 -14.49 -6.92
N ILE A 18 -0.65 -14.01 -8.02
CA ILE A 18 -0.89 -12.59 -8.25
C ILE A 18 -2.38 -12.32 -8.07
N HIS A 19 -2.71 -11.34 -7.24
CA HIS A 19 -4.07 -10.90 -7.03
C HIS A 19 -4.15 -9.40 -6.73
N SER A 20 -5.33 -8.82 -6.92
CA SER A 20 -5.59 -7.42 -6.58
C SER A 20 -6.23 -7.33 -5.19
N ALA A 21 -5.78 -6.37 -4.38
CA ALA A 21 -6.33 -6.06 -3.06
C ALA A 21 -6.55 -4.54 -2.93
N GLY A 22 -7.75 -4.09 -3.29
CA GLY A 22 -8.04 -2.66 -3.42
C GLY A 22 -7.24 -2.05 -4.57
N ILE A 23 -6.48 -0.99 -4.30
CA ILE A 23 -5.61 -0.32 -5.28
C ILE A 23 -4.26 -1.02 -5.51
N TYR A 24 -3.98 -2.10 -4.76
CA TYR A 24 -2.68 -2.77 -4.80
C TYR A 24 -2.72 -4.05 -5.63
N VAL A 25 -1.66 -4.30 -6.37
CA VAL A 25 -1.32 -5.62 -6.95
C VAL A 25 -0.39 -6.33 -5.98
N VAL A 26 -0.78 -7.53 -5.55
CA VAL A 26 -0.04 -8.36 -4.59
C VAL A 26 0.46 -9.60 -5.29
N THR A 27 1.79 -9.77 -5.33
CA THR A 27 2.45 -11.00 -5.77
C THR A 27 2.97 -11.74 -4.55
N GLU A 28 2.33 -12.85 -4.22
CA GLU A 28 2.69 -13.72 -3.10
C GLU A 28 3.55 -14.89 -3.60
N VAL A 29 4.72 -15.05 -2.99
CA VAL A 29 5.53 -16.25 -3.10
C VAL A 29 5.41 -16.98 -1.78
N LYS A 30 4.56 -18.01 -1.76
CA LYS A 30 4.07 -18.63 -0.52
C LYS A 30 5.22 -19.02 0.42
N GLY A 31 5.19 -18.45 1.62
CA GLY A 31 6.17 -18.71 2.68
C GLY A 31 7.57 -18.15 2.40
N LEU A 32 7.73 -17.25 1.42
CA LEU A 32 9.01 -16.61 1.13
C LEU A 32 8.91 -15.08 1.18
N LEU A 33 8.08 -14.48 0.32
CA LEU A 33 7.92 -13.03 0.27
C LEU A 33 6.57 -12.62 -0.32
N ASN A 34 6.14 -11.41 0.00
CA ASN A 34 5.05 -10.71 -0.68
C ASN A 34 5.58 -9.41 -1.29
N LEU A 35 5.29 -9.18 -2.57
CA LEU A 35 5.50 -7.93 -3.26
C LEU A 35 4.16 -7.21 -3.41
N ILE A 36 4.04 -6.01 -2.86
CA ILE A 36 2.82 -5.21 -2.89
C ILE A 36 3.13 -3.92 -3.64
N TRP A 37 2.44 -3.67 -4.75
CA TRP A 37 2.68 -2.51 -5.60
C TRP A 37 1.38 -1.74 -5.83
N ASP A 38 1.44 -0.42 -5.77
CA ASP A 38 0.28 0.47 -5.97
C ASP A 38 -0.06 0.77 -7.44
N ASN A 39 0.56 0.05 -8.37
CA ASN A 39 0.50 0.30 -9.82
C ASN A 39 1.02 1.70 -10.23
N LYS A 40 1.77 2.36 -9.34
CA LYS A 40 2.43 3.65 -9.55
C LYS A 40 3.89 3.52 -9.11
N THR A 41 4.28 4.21 -8.04
CA THR A 41 5.67 4.34 -7.59
C THR A 41 5.95 3.66 -6.25
N SER A 42 4.93 3.17 -5.54
CA SER A 42 5.12 2.57 -4.21
C SER A 42 5.23 1.06 -4.30
N LEU A 43 6.38 0.54 -3.89
CA LEU A 43 6.65 -0.89 -3.81
C LEU A 43 6.97 -1.25 -2.36
N MET A 44 6.28 -2.26 -1.83
CA MET A 44 6.51 -2.78 -0.49
C MET A 44 6.90 -4.25 -0.60
N LEU A 45 8.07 -4.58 -0.06
CA LEU A 45 8.55 -5.95 0.04
C LEU A 45 8.37 -6.44 1.47
N GLN A 46 7.67 -7.56 1.64
CA GLN A 46 7.57 -8.26 2.93
C GLN A 46 8.32 -9.57 2.81
N LEU A 47 9.37 -9.74 3.61
CA LEU A 47 10.18 -10.96 3.63
C LEU A 47 9.80 -11.83 4.82
N ASP A 48 9.83 -13.15 4.61
CA ASP A 48 9.74 -14.10 5.71
C ASP A 48 10.94 -13.93 6.67
N PRO A 49 10.74 -13.99 8.00
CA PRO A 49 11.82 -13.84 8.99
C PRO A 49 13.02 -14.77 8.78
N LYS A 50 12.89 -15.88 8.05
CA LYS A 50 14.01 -16.77 7.71
C LYS A 50 15.12 -16.08 6.91
N PHE A 51 14.83 -14.96 6.25
CA PHE A 51 15.76 -14.15 5.48
C PHE A 51 16.50 -13.09 6.32
N LYS A 52 16.23 -13.03 7.62
CA LYS A 52 16.91 -12.10 8.54
C LYS A 52 18.44 -12.23 8.43
N GLY A 53 19.12 -11.13 8.12
CA GLY A 53 20.59 -11.10 7.94
C GLY A 53 21.12 -11.88 6.72
N LYS A 54 20.26 -12.26 5.76
CA LYS A 54 20.63 -13.03 4.55
C LYS A 54 20.37 -12.28 3.25
N VAL A 55 19.96 -11.03 3.34
CA VAL A 55 19.70 -10.16 2.20
C VAL A 55 20.65 -8.97 2.24
N CYS A 56 20.75 -8.29 1.12
CA CYS A 56 21.50 -7.05 0.96
C CYS A 56 20.86 -6.24 -0.16
N GLY A 57 21.23 -4.97 -0.28
CA GLY A 57 20.69 -4.06 -1.27
C GLY A 57 20.21 -2.75 -0.65
N LEU A 58 19.47 -1.97 -1.43
CA LEU A 58 18.93 -0.67 -1.02
C LEU A 58 17.94 -0.74 0.14
N CYS A 59 17.37 -1.92 0.43
CA CYS A 59 16.50 -2.15 1.60
C CYS A 59 17.27 -2.61 2.85
N GLY A 60 18.60 -2.52 2.85
CA GLY A 60 19.44 -2.95 3.96
C GLY A 60 19.68 -4.45 4.01
N ASN A 61 20.12 -4.94 5.17
CA ASN A 61 20.50 -6.36 5.36
C ASN A 61 19.45 -7.17 6.14
N PHE A 62 18.38 -6.51 6.60
CA PHE A 62 17.30 -7.10 7.38
C PHE A 62 17.78 -7.82 8.65
N ASP A 63 18.79 -7.31 9.37
CA ASP A 63 19.25 -7.88 10.65
C ASP A 63 18.55 -7.27 11.89
N GLY A 64 17.80 -6.18 11.69
CA GLY A 64 17.11 -5.43 12.74
C GLY A 64 17.92 -4.28 13.36
N ASN A 65 19.08 -3.95 12.79
CA ASN A 65 19.95 -2.85 13.21
C ASN A 65 20.03 -1.76 12.12
N ALA A 66 19.21 -0.71 12.24
CA ALA A 66 19.20 0.39 11.26
C ALA A 66 20.56 1.11 11.07
N LYS A 67 21.51 0.96 12.00
CA LYS A 67 22.81 1.65 11.94
C LYS A 67 23.77 1.07 10.90
N ASN A 68 23.54 -0.16 10.43
CA ASN A 68 24.40 -0.82 9.44
C ASN A 68 23.68 -1.10 8.11
N ASP A 69 22.45 -0.60 7.92
CA ASP A 69 21.67 -0.83 6.71
C ASP A 69 22.30 -0.16 5.47
N PHE A 70 23.11 0.89 5.66
CA PHE A 70 23.91 1.51 4.59
C PHE A 70 25.21 0.74 4.33
N MET A 71 25.07 -0.57 4.09
CA MET A 71 26.16 -1.46 3.71
C MET A 71 26.28 -1.53 2.19
N LYS A 72 27.44 -1.13 1.66
CA LYS A 72 27.75 -1.20 0.22
C LYS A 72 27.93 -2.63 -0.24
N HIS A 73 27.95 -2.84 -1.56
CA HIS A 73 28.14 -4.17 -2.18
C HIS A 73 29.46 -4.89 -1.76
N ASN A 74 30.45 -4.15 -1.26
CA ASN A 74 31.77 -4.63 -0.85
C ASN A 74 31.83 -4.92 0.68
N GLY A 75 30.71 -4.77 1.39
CA GLY A 75 30.59 -4.98 2.84
C GLY A 75 30.97 -3.78 3.70
N GLU A 76 31.40 -2.66 3.10
CA GLU A 76 31.71 -1.43 3.83
C GLU A 76 30.43 -0.72 4.27
N VAL A 77 30.36 -0.30 5.54
CA VAL A 77 29.23 0.48 6.07
C VAL A 77 29.57 1.96 5.99
N VAL A 78 28.68 2.73 5.37
CA VAL A 78 28.84 4.18 5.17
C VAL A 78 27.70 4.94 5.82
N THR A 79 27.89 6.23 6.06
CA THR A 79 26.86 7.12 6.61
C THR A 79 26.17 7.97 5.55
N ASP A 80 26.80 8.11 4.39
CA ASP A 80 26.28 8.92 3.29
C ASP A 80 25.30 8.11 2.42
N PRO A 81 24.02 8.53 2.31
CA PRO A 81 23.05 7.85 1.46
C PRO A 81 23.42 7.86 -0.03
N GLU A 82 24.15 8.87 -0.52
CA GLU A 82 24.53 8.97 -1.92
C GLU A 82 25.61 7.94 -2.27
N ASP A 83 26.71 7.87 -1.49
CA ASP A 83 27.72 6.80 -1.61
C ASP A 83 27.08 5.40 -1.49
N PHE A 84 26.18 5.21 -0.50
CA PHE A 84 25.45 3.95 -0.36
C PHE A 84 24.63 3.61 -1.61
N GLY A 85 23.79 4.53 -2.09
CA GLY A 85 22.91 4.30 -3.23
C GLY A 85 23.67 4.03 -4.53
N ASN A 86 24.73 4.80 -4.80
CA ASN A 86 25.56 4.63 -5.98
C ASN A 86 26.28 3.27 -6.00
N SER A 87 26.61 2.71 -4.83
CA SER A 87 27.26 1.39 -4.73
C SER A 87 26.38 0.21 -5.17
N TRP A 88 25.05 0.41 -5.27
CA TRP A 88 24.08 -0.62 -5.65
C TRP A 88 23.59 -0.50 -7.11
N LYS A 89 24.24 0.32 -7.94
CA LYS A 89 23.94 0.41 -9.37
C LYS A 89 24.16 -0.93 -10.05
N VAL A 90 23.18 -1.37 -10.84
CA VAL A 90 23.27 -2.61 -11.63
C VAL A 90 24.18 -2.43 -12.85
N ASN A 91 24.06 -1.28 -13.53
CA ASN A 91 24.90 -0.94 -14.67
C ASN A 91 25.97 0.08 -14.22
N PRO A 92 27.28 -0.24 -14.33
CA PRO A 92 28.35 0.69 -13.98
C PRO A 92 28.37 1.95 -14.86
N ASP A 93 27.81 1.91 -16.07
CA ASP A 93 27.75 3.07 -16.97
C ASP A 93 26.72 4.12 -16.51
N CYS A 94 25.85 3.79 -15.55
CA CYS A 94 24.93 4.77 -14.99
C CYS A 94 25.69 5.83 -14.17
N PRO A 95 25.39 7.13 -14.35
CA PRO A 95 26.09 8.19 -13.65
C PRO A 95 25.88 8.10 -12.14
N ASP A 96 26.86 8.55 -11.37
CA ASP A 96 26.70 8.73 -9.93
C ASP A 96 25.79 9.92 -9.63
N VAL A 97 24.94 9.76 -8.62
CA VAL A 97 24.26 10.88 -7.97
C VAL A 97 25.30 11.57 -7.08
N THR A 98 25.58 12.85 -7.35
CA THR A 98 26.60 13.63 -6.63
C THR A 98 26.05 14.88 -5.95
N ASN A 99 24.79 15.22 -6.22
CA ASN A 99 24.10 16.37 -5.67
C ASN A 99 22.60 16.10 -5.69
N MET A 100 22.02 15.59 -4.59
CA MET A 100 20.57 15.61 -4.46
C MET A 100 20.06 17.06 -4.41
N ILE A 101 19.47 17.50 -5.52
CA ILE A 101 18.83 18.81 -5.61
C ILE A 101 17.61 18.81 -4.68
N ASN A 102 17.62 19.72 -3.71
CA ASN A 102 16.45 19.96 -2.89
C ASN A 102 15.46 20.85 -3.67
N VAL A 103 14.57 20.23 -4.44
CA VAL A 103 13.61 20.94 -5.30
C VAL A 103 12.70 21.87 -4.49
N CYS A 104 12.42 21.57 -3.22
CA CYS A 104 11.69 22.49 -2.33
C CYS A 104 12.48 23.78 -2.00
N LYS A 105 13.82 23.75 -2.00
CA LYS A 105 14.65 24.95 -1.82
C LYS A 105 14.69 25.79 -3.10
N GLU A 106 14.84 25.14 -4.24
CA GLU A 106 14.86 25.79 -5.56
C GLU A 106 13.49 26.41 -5.92
N ASN A 107 12.39 25.86 -5.40
CA ASN A 107 11.03 26.33 -5.67
C ASN A 107 10.26 26.70 -4.38
N PRO A 108 10.50 27.89 -3.79
CA PRO A 108 9.83 28.32 -2.55
C PRO A 108 8.30 28.33 -2.63
N HIS A 109 7.73 28.70 -3.78
CA HIS A 109 6.28 28.70 -3.98
C HIS A 109 5.67 27.29 -3.87
N ARG A 110 6.36 26.28 -4.42
CA ARG A 110 5.95 24.87 -4.33
C ARG A 110 6.03 24.37 -2.90
N ARG A 111 7.09 24.75 -2.18
CA ARG A 111 7.28 24.37 -0.77
C ARG A 111 6.12 24.82 0.12
N VAL A 112 5.64 26.05 -0.04
CA VAL A 112 4.49 26.56 0.76
C VAL A 112 3.24 25.70 0.51
N TRP A 113 2.97 25.35 -0.74
CA TRP A 113 1.86 24.47 -1.08
C TRP A 113 2.05 23.04 -0.52
N ALA A 114 3.22 22.45 -0.71
CA ALA A 114 3.56 21.10 -0.22
C ALA A 114 3.44 20.99 1.30
N VAL A 115 4.03 21.93 2.05
CA VAL A 115 3.93 22.01 3.52
C VAL A 115 2.46 22.07 3.97
N LYS A 116 1.65 22.88 3.28
CA LYS A 116 0.22 23.01 3.59
C LYS A 116 -0.54 21.70 3.33
N GLN A 117 -0.36 21.07 2.17
CA GLN A 117 -1.09 19.84 1.84
C GLN A 117 -0.66 18.65 2.71
N CYS A 118 0.65 18.49 2.95
CA CYS A 118 1.19 17.40 3.76
C CYS A 118 0.88 17.55 5.27
N SER A 119 0.43 18.73 5.72
CA SER A 119 0.05 18.97 7.12
C SER A 119 -1.04 18.03 7.62
N ILE A 120 -1.85 17.42 6.74
CA ILE A 120 -2.84 16.41 7.15
C ILE A 120 -2.21 15.30 7.99
N ILE A 121 -0.97 14.88 7.69
CA ILE A 121 -0.23 13.85 8.42
C ILE A 121 -0.02 14.25 9.88
N THR A 122 0.10 15.54 10.18
CA THR A 122 0.36 16.06 11.53
C THR A 122 -0.93 16.44 12.27
N THR A 123 -2.09 16.38 11.63
CA THR A 123 -3.38 16.76 12.23
C THR A 123 -4.00 15.62 13.02
N ASP A 124 -5.06 15.94 13.77
CA ASP A 124 -5.84 14.99 14.57
C ASP A 124 -6.46 13.86 13.76
N VAL A 125 -6.54 13.98 12.43
CA VAL A 125 -6.94 12.89 11.52
C VAL A 125 -6.11 11.63 11.79
N PHE A 126 -4.81 11.79 12.10
CA PHE A 126 -3.88 10.69 12.36
C PHE A 126 -3.53 10.51 13.85
N LYS A 127 -4.20 11.19 14.78
CA LYS A 127 -3.82 11.21 16.22
C LYS A 127 -3.62 9.82 16.84
N ASP A 128 -4.51 8.88 16.51
CA ASP A 128 -4.49 7.52 17.06
C ASP A 128 -3.29 6.72 16.52
N CYS A 129 -2.76 7.12 15.37
CA CYS A 129 -1.57 6.52 14.76
C CYS A 129 -0.27 7.18 15.22
N HIS A 130 -0.27 8.47 15.55
CA HIS A 130 0.93 9.19 16.02
C HIS A 130 1.58 8.52 17.23
N ALA A 131 0.79 7.91 18.11
CA ALA A 131 1.29 7.18 19.27
C ALA A 131 2.00 5.86 18.92
N LEU A 132 1.81 5.33 17.70
CA LEU A 132 2.26 4.00 17.28
C LEU A 132 3.31 4.04 16.16
N VAL A 133 3.30 5.10 15.35
CA VAL A 133 4.21 5.29 14.21
C VAL A 133 4.64 6.75 14.18
N ASP A 134 5.95 6.99 14.26
CA ASP A 134 6.52 8.33 14.10
C ASP A 134 6.17 8.89 12.71
N PHE A 135 5.50 10.05 12.69
CA PHE A 135 5.06 10.69 11.46
C PHE A 135 6.16 11.52 10.79
N GLY A 136 7.22 11.90 11.51
CA GLY A 136 8.25 12.84 11.02
C GLY A 136 8.84 12.45 9.65
N PRO A 137 9.36 11.21 9.50
CA PRO A 137 9.91 10.74 8.23
C PRO A 137 8.89 10.76 7.06
N TYR A 138 7.61 10.48 7.35
CA TYR A 138 6.54 10.45 6.35
C TYR A 138 6.09 11.87 5.95
N TYR A 139 6.05 12.78 6.91
CA TYR A 139 5.78 14.20 6.65
C TYR A 139 6.88 14.81 5.78
N ASP A 140 8.15 14.59 6.13
CA ASP A 140 9.27 15.12 5.36
C ASP A 140 9.33 14.52 3.96
N ALA A 141 9.03 13.22 3.80
CA ALA A 141 8.89 12.57 2.50
C ALA A 141 7.76 13.19 1.68
N CYS A 142 6.58 13.36 2.27
CA CYS A 142 5.45 14.01 1.61
C CYS A 142 5.81 15.39 1.07
N VAL A 143 6.46 16.23 1.90
CA VAL A 143 6.84 17.59 1.48
C VAL A 143 7.82 17.53 0.31
N ARG A 144 8.85 16.67 0.39
CA ARG A 144 9.83 16.51 -0.72
C ARG A 144 9.16 16.07 -2.01
N ASP A 145 8.37 14.99 -1.97
CA ASP A 145 7.75 14.39 -3.15
C ASP A 145 6.74 15.35 -3.80
N THR A 146 5.98 16.06 -2.97
CA THR A 146 4.99 17.05 -3.42
C THR A 146 5.65 18.29 -4.03
N CYS A 147 6.86 18.67 -3.58
CA CYS A 147 7.61 19.74 -4.25
C CYS A 147 8.15 19.32 -5.61
N THR A 148 8.56 18.06 -5.77
CA THR A 148 9.24 17.56 -6.98
C THR A 148 8.31 17.24 -8.14
N CYS A 149 7.05 16.93 -7.87
CA CYS A 149 6.08 16.75 -8.94
C CYS A 149 5.67 18.14 -9.44
N ASP A 150 5.91 18.50 -10.69
CA ASP A 150 5.55 19.82 -11.25
C ASP A 150 4.78 19.69 -12.58
N SER A 151 4.78 18.49 -13.14
CA SER A 151 4.36 18.19 -14.51
C SER A 151 2.90 17.70 -14.62
N GLY A 152 2.01 18.17 -13.73
CA GLY A 152 0.57 17.87 -13.81
C GLY A 152 0.09 16.60 -13.08
N GLY A 153 0.89 16.07 -12.16
CA GLY A 153 0.58 14.90 -11.31
C GLY A 153 0.62 15.20 -9.80
N ASP A 154 0.53 16.47 -9.40
CA ASP A 154 0.76 16.93 -8.03
C ASP A 154 -0.15 16.25 -6.99
N CYS A 155 -1.41 16.03 -7.37
CA CYS A 155 -2.35 15.30 -6.54
C CYS A 155 -1.90 13.85 -6.34
N ASP A 156 -1.37 13.19 -7.37
CA ASP A 156 -0.95 11.80 -7.26
C ASP A 156 0.22 11.62 -6.30
N CYS A 157 1.25 12.48 -6.37
CA CYS A 157 2.41 12.41 -5.48
C CYS A 157 2.03 12.66 -4.01
N LEU A 158 1.21 13.67 -3.77
CA LEU A 158 0.64 13.95 -2.45
C LEU A 158 -0.15 12.75 -1.92
N CYS A 159 -1.05 12.20 -2.72
CA CYS A 159 -1.91 11.09 -2.29
C CYS A 159 -1.13 9.81 -2.02
N THR A 160 -0.11 9.53 -2.82
CA THR A 160 0.79 8.39 -2.62
C THR A 160 1.56 8.55 -1.30
N ALA A 161 2.13 9.73 -1.03
CA ALA A 161 2.88 9.98 0.19
C ALA A 161 2.00 9.88 1.46
N VAL A 162 0.79 10.45 1.45
CA VAL A 162 -0.13 10.33 2.60
C VAL A 162 -0.63 8.88 2.76
N ALA A 163 -0.87 8.17 1.66
CA ALA A 163 -1.27 6.75 1.69
C ALA A 163 -0.18 5.85 2.30
N ALA A 164 1.10 6.18 2.13
CA ALA A 164 2.21 5.45 2.74
C ALA A 164 2.10 5.48 4.28
N TYR A 165 1.88 6.68 4.86
CA TYR A 165 1.70 6.79 6.32
C TYR A 165 0.45 6.05 6.81
N ALA A 166 -0.69 6.23 6.12
CA ALA A 166 -1.92 5.51 6.45
C ALA A 166 -1.77 3.98 6.37
N THR A 167 -0.91 3.48 5.48
CA THR A 167 -0.63 2.05 5.37
C THR A 167 0.13 1.53 6.59
N GLU A 168 1.08 2.29 7.12
CA GLU A 168 1.80 1.92 8.35
C GLU A 168 0.89 1.98 9.58
N CYS A 169 0.00 2.97 9.66
CA CYS A 169 -1.07 3.01 10.67
C CYS A 169 -1.93 1.74 10.63
N ARG A 170 -2.34 1.32 9.42
CA ARG A 170 -3.14 0.10 9.24
C ARG A 170 -2.39 -1.16 9.67
N LYS A 171 -1.07 -1.24 9.46
CA LYS A 171 -0.25 -2.35 9.99
C LYS A 171 -0.25 -2.39 11.53
N LYS A 172 -0.41 -1.24 12.18
CA LYS A 172 -0.64 -1.12 13.63
C LYS A 172 -2.11 -1.27 14.04
N LYS A 173 -2.97 -1.74 13.13
CA LYS A 173 -4.42 -1.96 13.31
C LYS A 173 -5.23 -0.66 13.53
N VAL A 174 -4.69 0.49 13.11
CA VAL A 174 -5.39 1.78 13.13
C VAL A 174 -5.81 2.13 11.71
N CYS A 175 -7.13 2.13 11.46
CA CYS A 175 -7.70 2.51 10.18
C CYS A 175 -8.05 4.00 10.18
N VAL A 176 -7.28 4.81 9.45
CA VAL A 176 -7.48 6.26 9.37
C VAL A 176 -8.28 6.63 8.12
N GLU A 177 -9.33 7.42 8.29
CA GLU A 177 -10.13 7.98 7.19
C GLU A 177 -9.65 9.39 6.85
N TRP A 178 -8.70 9.48 5.90
CA TRP A 178 -8.03 10.74 5.54
C TRP A 178 -8.40 11.28 4.15
N ARG A 179 -9.01 10.46 3.30
CA ARG A 179 -9.47 10.87 1.96
C ARG A 179 -10.79 11.61 2.04
N SER A 180 -10.97 12.61 1.19
CA SER A 180 -12.21 13.39 1.07
C SER A 180 -12.40 13.91 -0.36
N GLN A 181 -13.54 14.52 -0.65
CA GLN A 181 -13.81 15.16 -1.95
C GLN A 181 -12.81 16.27 -2.30
N LYS A 182 -12.18 16.89 -1.29
CA LYS A 182 -11.18 17.95 -1.47
C LYS A 182 -9.73 17.45 -1.35
N MET A 183 -9.53 16.23 -0.85
CA MET A 183 -8.22 15.67 -0.56
C MET A 183 -8.18 14.22 -1.04
N CYS A 184 -7.46 13.98 -2.14
CA CYS A 184 -7.26 12.62 -2.66
C CYS A 184 -8.58 11.86 -2.84
N PRO A 185 -9.51 12.38 -3.67
CA PRO A 185 -10.75 11.66 -3.95
C PRO A 185 -10.42 10.28 -4.51
N TRP A 186 -11.31 9.32 -4.27
CA TRP A 186 -11.22 8.04 -4.93
C TRP A 186 -11.43 8.30 -6.43
N SER A 187 -10.41 8.06 -7.25
CA SER A 187 -10.53 8.21 -8.70
C SER A 187 -11.61 7.26 -9.20
N ASP A 188 -12.59 7.81 -9.90
CA ASP A 188 -13.85 7.18 -10.31
C ASP A 188 -13.71 6.19 -11.49
N LEU A 189 -12.72 5.29 -11.43
CA LEU A 189 -12.68 4.11 -12.29
C LEU A 189 -12.27 2.89 -11.45
N SER A 190 -13.22 1.99 -11.26
CA SER A 190 -13.16 0.69 -10.58
C SER A 190 -13.29 0.66 -9.04
N VAL A 191 -14.44 1.11 -8.51
CA VAL A 191 -15.06 0.40 -7.39
C VAL A 191 -16.48 0.01 -7.77
N THR A 192 -16.58 -1.16 -8.37
CA THR A 192 -17.75 -2.02 -8.24
C THR A 192 -18.09 -2.12 -6.75
N LEU A 193 -19.17 -1.46 -6.34
CA LEU A 193 -20.02 -1.77 -5.18
C LEU A 193 -19.28 -2.34 -3.95
N HIS A 194 -18.51 -1.52 -3.25
CA HIS A 194 -18.28 -1.74 -1.82
C HIS A 194 -18.70 -0.48 -1.07
N PHE A 195 -20.02 -0.33 -0.94
CA PHE A 195 -20.57 0.48 0.14
C PHE A 195 -19.97 -0.04 1.46
N LYS A 196 -19.26 0.82 2.21
CA LYS A 196 -19.28 0.71 3.68
C LYS A 196 -20.74 0.94 4.08
N VAL A 197 -21.56 -0.10 4.02
CA VAL A 197 -22.89 -0.09 4.58
C VAL A 197 -22.67 -0.18 6.10
N PRO A 198 -22.87 0.87 6.90
CA PRO A 198 -22.84 0.73 8.35
C PRO A 198 -23.83 -0.39 8.72
N LEU A 199 -23.50 -1.25 9.71
CA LEU A 199 -24.33 -2.41 10.10
C LEU A 199 -25.84 -2.07 10.20
N LEU A 200 -26.17 -0.83 10.53
CA LEU A 200 -27.53 -0.28 10.59
C LEU A 200 -28.32 -0.39 9.26
N HIS A 201 -27.68 -0.29 8.10
CA HIS A 201 -28.34 -0.37 6.79
C HIS A 201 -28.51 -1.80 6.28
N ILE A 202 -27.68 -2.76 6.74
CA ILE A 202 -27.90 -4.19 6.48
C ILE A 202 -29.16 -4.66 7.23
N LEU A 203 -29.37 -4.18 8.46
CA LEU A 203 -30.60 -4.42 9.21
C LEU A 203 -31.84 -3.85 8.52
N HIS A 204 -31.79 -2.61 8.00
CA HIS A 204 -32.90 -2.07 7.22
C HIS A 204 -33.14 -2.85 5.92
N ALA A 205 -32.09 -3.24 5.19
CA ALA A 205 -32.23 -4.05 3.99
C ALA A 205 -32.84 -5.44 4.31
N LEU A 206 -32.42 -6.09 5.39
CA LEU A 206 -33.01 -7.35 5.85
C LEU A 206 -34.47 -7.18 6.29
N ILE A 207 -34.81 -6.10 7.01
CA ILE A 207 -36.19 -5.82 7.42
C ILE A 207 -37.09 -5.58 6.19
N ILE A 208 -36.60 -4.82 5.20
CA ILE A 208 -37.33 -4.58 3.94
C ILE A 208 -37.51 -5.89 3.16
N ILE A 209 -36.47 -6.71 3.05
CA ILE A 209 -36.58 -8.03 2.40
C ILE A 209 -37.56 -8.94 3.14
N ILE A 210 -37.50 -8.99 4.48
CA ILE A 210 -38.42 -9.79 5.30
C ILE A 210 -39.87 -9.30 5.14
N THR A 211 -40.11 -7.99 5.13
CA THR A 211 -41.48 -7.43 4.93
C THR A 211 -41.99 -7.63 3.50
N ILE A 212 -41.13 -7.55 2.48
CA ILE A 212 -41.49 -7.88 1.10
C ILE A 212 -41.83 -9.36 0.98
N MET A 213 -41.02 -10.26 1.55
CA MET A 213 -41.28 -11.70 1.53
C MET A 213 -42.53 -12.07 2.32
N HIS A 214 -42.81 -11.39 3.45
CA HIS A 214 -44.03 -11.59 4.23
C HIS A 214 -45.27 -11.11 3.47
N ASN A 215 -45.22 -9.94 2.81
CA ASN A 215 -46.30 -9.47 1.94
C ASN A 215 -46.49 -10.37 0.71
N TYR A 216 -45.40 -10.85 0.10
CA TYR A 216 -45.48 -11.74 -1.06
C TYR A 216 -46.09 -13.11 -0.70
N MET A 217 -45.73 -13.67 0.47
CA MET A 217 -46.37 -14.85 1.05
C MET A 217 -47.85 -14.62 1.34
N GLN A 218 -48.24 -13.47 1.91
CA GLN A 218 -49.64 -13.12 2.15
C GLN A 218 -50.44 -12.99 0.83
N VAL A 219 -49.86 -12.38 -0.20
CA VAL A 219 -50.48 -12.21 -1.52
C VAL A 219 -50.65 -13.56 -2.24
N THR A 220 -49.64 -14.44 -2.19
CA THR A 220 -49.73 -15.78 -2.78
C THR A 220 -50.71 -16.68 -2.02
N ILE A 221 -50.76 -16.61 -0.69
CA ILE A 221 -51.78 -17.31 0.10
C ILE A 221 -53.18 -16.80 -0.25
N SER A 222 -53.39 -15.48 -0.34
CA SER A 222 -54.67 -14.88 -0.71
C SER A 222 -55.11 -15.29 -2.13
N GLN A 223 -54.21 -15.22 -3.12
CA GLN A 223 -54.50 -15.63 -4.50
C GLN A 223 -54.76 -17.13 -4.62
N THR A 224 -54.04 -17.96 -3.87
CA THR A 224 -54.25 -19.41 -3.86
C THR A 224 -55.57 -19.77 -3.19
N LEU A 225 -55.92 -19.11 -2.09
CA LEU A 225 -57.21 -19.30 -1.41
C LEU A 225 -58.39 -18.85 -2.31
N ILE A 226 -58.23 -17.74 -3.03
CA ILE A 226 -59.21 -17.24 -4.01
C ILE A 226 -59.37 -18.22 -5.18
N LEU A 227 -58.28 -18.77 -5.72
CA LEU A 227 -58.34 -19.79 -6.78
C LEU A 227 -58.98 -21.10 -6.30
N THR A 228 -58.76 -21.52 -5.05
CA THR A 228 -59.41 -22.72 -4.50
C THR A 228 -60.89 -22.54 -4.16
N LEU A 229 -61.37 -21.32 -3.99
CA LEU A 229 -62.79 -21.01 -3.75
C LEU A 229 -63.60 -20.84 -5.06
N THR A 230 -62.94 -20.80 -6.22
CA THR A 230 -63.56 -20.54 -7.54
C THR A 230 -63.53 -21.72 -8.51
N ILE A 231 -63.22 -22.94 -8.03
CA ILE A 231 -63.30 -24.20 -8.78
C ILE A 231 -64.22 -25.15 -8.01
#